data_AF-A0A6J6XH95-F1
#
_entry.id   AF-A0A6J6XH95-F1
#
_cell.length_a   1.000
_cell.length_b   1.000
_cell.length_c   1.000
_cell.angle_alpha   90.00
_cell.angle_beta   90.00
_cell.angle_gamma   90.00
#
_symmetry.space_group_name_H-M   'P 1'
#
loop_
_entity.id
_entity.type
_entity.pdbx_description
1 polymer ?
#
loop_
_entity_poly.entity_id
_entity_poly.type
_entity_poly.pdbx_seq_one_letter_code
_entity_poly.pdbx_strand_id
1 'polypeptide(L)' 'MNDSRDPLGSRRDRHARIGQGEIGEEPLRKILAWPELKHAPLILETPGDAKENAEDIVIVRRLISSKSRAM' A
#
# COMPACT_ATOMS: atom_id res chain seq x y z
N MET A 1 4.69 4.11 -1.56
CA MET A 1 3.57 3.16 -1.62
C MET A 1 2.53 3.65 -0.63
N ASN A 2 1.44 4.21 -1.14
CA ASN A 2 0.39 4.85 -0.33
C ASN A 2 -0.97 4.38 -0.84
N ASP A 3 -1.97 4.35 0.04
CA ASP A 3 -3.38 4.24 -0.36
C ASP A 3 -3.96 5.66 -0.60
N SER A 4 -5.04 5.77 -1.35
CA SER A 4 -5.70 7.05 -1.64
C SER A 4 -6.92 7.22 -0.76
N ARG A 5 -7.04 8.34 -0.05
CA ARG A 5 -8.26 8.68 0.68
C ARG A 5 -9.41 9.07 -0.25
N ASP A 6 -9.09 9.54 -1.45
CA ASP A 6 -10.06 10.11 -2.39
C ASP A 6 -10.25 9.23 -3.63
N PRO A 7 -11.44 9.30 -4.28
CA PRO A 7 -11.72 8.54 -5.49
C PRO A 7 -10.77 8.85 -6.65
N LEU A 8 -10.67 7.90 -7.57
CA LEU A 8 -9.93 8.05 -8.82
C LEU A 8 -10.39 9.31 -9.59
N GLY A 9 -9.43 10.08 -10.10
CA GLY A 9 -9.71 11.29 -10.87
C GLY A 9 -10.05 12.53 -10.03
N SER A 10 -10.03 12.43 -8.70
CA SER A 10 -10.31 13.56 -7.80
C SER A 10 -9.31 14.71 -7.87
N ARG A 11 -8.08 14.45 -8.37
CA ARG A 11 -6.94 15.39 -8.38
C ARG A 11 -6.55 15.90 -6.99
N ARG A 12 -6.81 15.09 -5.96
CA ARG A 12 -6.40 15.38 -4.58
C ARG A 12 -5.31 14.41 -4.18
N ASP A 13 -4.25 14.95 -3.61
CA ASP A 13 -3.10 14.17 -3.13
C ASP A 13 -3.23 13.99 -1.61
N ARG A 14 -4.14 13.09 -1.21
CA ARG A 14 -4.42 12.82 0.21
C ARG A 14 -4.30 11.33 0.46
N HIS A 15 -3.22 10.96 1.11
CA HIS A 15 -2.93 9.57 1.44
C HIS A 15 -3.89 9.04 2.51
N ALA A 16 -4.16 7.75 2.45
CA ALA A 16 -4.79 6.97 3.50
C ALA A 16 -3.82 5.91 4.04
N ARG A 17 -4.14 5.37 5.22
CA ARG A 17 -3.47 4.18 5.77
C ARG A 17 -3.61 3.01 4.79
N ILE A 18 -2.66 2.09 4.81
CA ILE A 18 -2.61 0.97 3.85
C ILE A 18 -3.86 0.10 3.98
N GLY A 19 -4.63 0.00 2.88
CA GLY A 19 -5.85 -0.81 2.81
C GLY A 19 -7.10 -0.11 3.36
N GLN A 20 -6.99 1.14 3.82
CA GLN A 20 -8.09 1.92 4.38
C GLN A 20 -8.56 3.05 3.45
N GLY A 21 -8.03 3.09 2.22
CA GLY A 21 -8.43 4.03 1.19
C GLY A 21 -9.20 3.38 0.05
N GLU A 22 -9.41 4.15 -1.01
CA GLU A 22 -10.14 3.81 -2.23
C GLU A 22 -9.35 2.84 -3.14
N ILE A 23 -8.02 2.71 -2.97
CA ILE A 23 -7.23 1.71 -3.71
C ILE A 23 -7.40 0.34 -3.05
N GLY A 24 -7.27 0.29 -1.71
CA GLY A 24 -7.46 -0.93 -0.93
C GLY A 24 -6.34 -1.98 -1.09
N GLU A 25 -6.39 -3.04 -0.29
CA GLU A 25 -5.27 -3.99 -0.19
C GLU A 25 -5.02 -4.83 -1.45
N GLU A 26 -6.06 -5.18 -2.20
CA GLU A 26 -5.90 -6.10 -3.33
C GLU A 26 -5.09 -5.50 -4.49
N PRO A 27 -5.40 -4.28 -4.98
CA PRO A 27 -4.55 -3.63 -5.98
C PRO A 27 -3.14 -3.33 -5.47
N LEU A 28 -2.99 -2.92 -4.21
CA LEU A 28 -1.68 -2.69 -3.60
C LEU A 28 -0.84 -3.98 -3.61
N ARG A 29 -1.44 -5.12 -3.24
CA ARG A 29 -0.79 -6.45 -3.33
C ARG A 29 -0.38 -6.80 -4.76
N LYS A 30 -1.22 -6.51 -5.76
CA LYS A 30 -0.89 -6.77 -7.18
C LYS A 30 0.34 -6.00 -7.62
N ILE A 31 0.45 -4.71 -7.26
CA ILE A 31 1.62 -3.88 -7.57
C ILE A 31 2.86 -4.43 -6.84
N LEU A 32 2.74 -4.73 -5.54
CA LEU A 32 3.85 -5.26 -4.73
C LEU A 32 4.39 -6.62 -5.23
N ALA A 33 3.61 -7.36 -6.00
CA ALA A 33 4.02 -8.62 -6.61
C ALA A 33 4.81 -8.46 -7.92
N TRP A 34 4.97 -7.24 -8.44
CA TRP A 34 5.70 -7.00 -9.68
C TRP A 34 7.21 -7.29 -9.52
N PRO A 35 7.82 -8.09 -10.40
CA PRO A 35 9.25 -8.46 -10.31
C PRO A 35 10.20 -7.26 -10.21
N GLU A 36 9.86 -6.17 -10.89
CA GLU A 36 10.64 -4.93 -10.96
C GLU A 36 10.75 -4.23 -9.60
N LEU A 37 9.80 -4.46 -8.70
CA LEU A 37 9.78 -3.86 -7.37
C LEU A 37 10.51 -4.70 -6.31
N LYS A 38 10.97 -5.91 -6.64
CA LYS A 38 11.57 -6.86 -5.67
C LYS A 38 12.72 -6.28 -4.85
N HIS A 39 13.49 -5.37 -5.43
CA HIS A 39 14.65 -4.74 -4.79
C HIS A 39 14.51 -3.22 -4.67
N ALA A 40 13.33 -2.67 -5.02
CA ALA A 40 13.07 -1.24 -4.93
C ALA A 40 12.80 -0.83 -3.47
N PRO A 41 13.26 0.35 -3.03
CA PRO A 41 12.84 0.90 -1.75
C PRO A 41 11.34 1.23 -1.80
N LEU A 42 10.61 0.80 -0.77
CA LEU A 42 9.21 1.15 -0.58
C LEU A 42 9.11 2.16 0.57
N ILE A 43 8.80 3.41 0.23
CA ILE A 43 8.58 4.49 1.20
C ILE A 43 7.09 4.62 1.44
N LEU A 44 6.66 4.66 2.70
CA LEU A 44 5.27 4.89 3.09
C LEU A 44 5.16 6.32 3.63
N GLU A 45 4.19 7.07 3.13
CA GLU A 45 3.90 8.46 3.51
C GLU A 45 2.46 8.55 4.03
N THR A 46 2.05 7.52 4.79
CA THR A 46 0.69 7.42 5.32
C THR A 46 0.51 8.37 6.51
N PRO A 47 -0.71 8.93 6.69
CA PRO A 47 -0.98 9.77 7.85
C PRO A 47 -0.89 8.94 9.15
N GLY A 48 -0.45 9.57 10.24
CA GLY A 48 -0.41 8.93 11.57
C GLY A 48 0.88 9.19 12.31
N ASP A 49 0.98 8.65 13.51
CA ASP A 49 2.19 8.65 14.33
C ASP A 49 3.13 7.47 14.02
N ALA A 50 4.25 7.40 14.75
CA ALA A 50 5.25 6.35 14.53
C ALA A 50 4.71 4.92 14.77
N LYS A 51 3.78 4.74 15.72
CA LYS A 51 3.18 3.43 15.99
C LYS A 51 2.27 3.03 14.83
N GLU A 52 1.44 3.96 14.39
CA GLU A 52 0.56 3.81 13.24
C GLU A 52 1.35 3.50 11.96
N ASN A 53 2.43 4.23 11.67
CA ASN A 53 3.27 3.94 10.52
C ASN A 53 3.95 2.57 10.63
N ALA A 54 4.33 2.13 11.84
CA ALA A 54 4.89 0.78 12.05
C ALA A 54 3.88 -0.33 11.74
N GLU A 55 2.60 -0.13 12.07
CA GLU A 55 1.52 -1.05 11.71
C GLU A 55 1.35 -1.16 10.19
N ASP A 56 1.43 -0.05 9.46
CA ASP A 56 1.36 -0.05 8.00
C ASP A 56 2.53 -0.82 7.35
N ILE A 57 3.73 -0.71 7.92
CA ILE A 57 4.89 -1.50 7.48
C ILE A 57 4.62 -3.01 7.66
N VAL A 58 3.99 -3.42 8.76
CA VAL A 58 3.60 -4.83 8.98
C VAL A 58 2.59 -5.29 7.92
N ILE A 59 1.61 -4.45 7.59
CA ILE A 59 0.61 -4.76 6.54
C ILE A 59 1.31 -4.93 5.19
N VAL A 60 2.18 -4.00 4.78
CA VAL A 60 2.91 -4.11 3.49
C VAL A 60 3.77 -5.38 3.45
N ARG A 61 4.48 -5.71 4.53
CA ARG A 61 5.25 -6.97 4.62
C ARG A 61 4.37 -8.20 4.47
N ARG A 62 3.17 -8.20 5.06
CA ARG A 62 2.16 -9.27 4.90
C ARG A 62 1.73 -9.40 3.44
N LEU A 63 1.46 -8.28 2.76
CA LEU A 63 1.04 -8.27 1.35
C LEU A 63 2.14 -8.81 0.42
N ILE A 64 3.42 -8.50 0.69
CA ILE A 64 4.56 -9.07 -0.05
C ILE A 64 4.71 -10.57 0.17
N SER A 65 4.49 -11.04 1.41
CA SER A 65 4.68 -12.44 1.79
C SER A 65 3.54 -13.35 1.33
N SER A 66 2.38 -12.77 0.98
CA SER A 66 1.25 -13.53 0.49
C SER A 66 1.53 -14.05 -0.93
N LYS A 67 1.63 -15.38 -1.09
CA LYS A 67 1.73 -16.01 -2.41
C LYS A 67 0.55 -15.55 -3.26
N SER A 68 0.84 -14.89 -4.38
CA SER A 68 -0.18 -14.57 -5.37
C SER A 68 -0.80 -15.88 -5.86
N ARG A 69 -2.07 -16.14 -5.52
CA ARG A 69 -2.86 -17.13 -6.27
C ARG A 69 -3.18 -16.47 -7.61
N ALA A 70 -2.39 -16.77 -8.63
CA ALA A 70 -2.79 -16.49 -9.99
C ALA A 70 -4.10 -17.26 -10.27
N MET A 71 -5.13 -16.55 -10.73
CA MET A 71 -6.24 -17.14 -11.49
C MET A 71 -5.81 -17.31 -12.94
#